data_AF-A0A3P6D362-F1
#
_entry.id   AF-A0A3P6D362-F1
#
_cell.length_a   1.000
_cell.length_b   1.000
_cell.length_c   1.000
_cell.angle_alpha   90.00
_cell.angle_beta   90.00
_cell.angle_gamma   90.00
#
_symmetry.space_group_name_H-M   'P 1'
#
loop_
_entity.id
_entity.type
_entity.pdbx_description
1 polymer ?
#
loop_
_entity_poly.entity_id
_entity_poly.type
_entity_poly.pdbx_seq_one_letter_code
_entity_poly.pdbx_strand_id
1 'polypeptide(L)'
;MGVARYSAVAGVVDGKVYIFGGCDDRNSSKWGEVFDPKKQTWDALPMPPPYYSLPTMCESIAIEDEKVVSMNGALTCISYIPSESKWKIGN
;
A
#
# COMPACT_ATOMS: atom_id res chain seq x y z
N MET A 1 7.08 3.12 11.78
CA MET A 1 5.75 2.69 11.32
C MET A 1 4.74 3.31 12.26
N GLY A 2 3.64 3.84 11.74
CA GLY A 2 2.65 4.58 12.51
C GLY A 2 1.43 3.75 12.96
N VAL A 3 1.32 2.49 12.53
CA VAL A 3 0.24 1.55 12.91
C VAL A 3 0.80 0.12 12.99
N ALA A 4 0.29 -0.69 13.93
CA ALA A 4 0.60 -2.12 13.98
C ALA A 4 -0.16 -2.88 12.86
N ARG A 5 0.51 -3.84 12.22
CA ARG A 5 -0.02 -4.54 11.04
C ARG A 5 0.33 -6.03 11.08
N TYR A 6 -0.53 -6.87 10.51
CA TYR A 6 -0.23 -8.27 10.18
C TYR A 6 -0.71 -8.59 8.76
N SER A 7 -0.04 -9.50 8.04
CA SER A 7 -0.40 -9.80 6.63
C SER A 7 -0.37 -8.57 5.70
N ALA A 8 0.52 -7.62 5.99
CA ALA A 8 0.82 -6.52 5.07
C ALA A 8 1.82 -7.00 4.00
N VAL A 9 1.77 -6.38 2.82
CA VAL A 9 2.77 -6.58 1.78
C VAL A 9 3.72 -5.38 1.73
N ALA A 10 4.97 -5.63 1.34
CA ALA A 10 5.97 -4.58 1.25
C ALA A 10 6.80 -4.68 -0.04
N GLY A 11 7.08 -3.54 -0.67
CA GLY A 11 7.86 -3.46 -1.90
C GLY A 11 8.77 -2.23 -1.92
N VAL A 12 9.87 -2.31 -2.65
CA VAL A 12 10.84 -1.21 -2.77
C VAL A 12 10.71 -0.53 -4.12
N VAL A 13 10.51 0.79 -4.12
CA VAL A 13 10.50 1.63 -5.32
C VAL A 13 11.31 2.89 -5.04
N ASP A 14 12.21 3.24 -5.94
CA ASP A 14 13.08 4.43 -5.85
C ASP A 14 13.75 4.58 -4.46
N GLY A 15 14.23 3.45 -3.91
CA GLY A 15 14.91 3.40 -2.62
C GLY A 15 14.02 3.61 -1.39
N LYS A 16 12.70 3.67 -1.56
CA LYS A 16 11.71 3.76 -0.46
C LYS A 16 10.95 2.45 -0.31
N VAL A 17 10.52 2.15 0.91
CA VAL A 17 9.77 0.92 1.23
C VAL A 17 8.29 1.26 1.36
N TYR A 18 7.47 0.74 0.47
CA TYR A 18 6.01 0.89 0.48
C TYR A 18 5.38 -0.31 1.16
N ILE A 19 4.45 -0.08 2.10
CA ILE A 19 3.75 -1.11 2.88
C ILE A 19 2.25 -0.91 2.73
N PHE A 20 1.53 -1.92 2.25
CA PHE A 20 0.10 -1.86 1.97
C PHE A 20 -0.69 -2.92 2.74
N GLY A 21 -1.88 -2.55 3.18
CA GLY A 21 -2.82 -3.44 3.85
C GLY A 21 -2.26 -4.00 5.18
N GLY A 22 -2.87 -5.07 5.65
CA GLY A 22 -2.58 -5.72 6.91
C GLY A 22 -2.95 -4.92 8.17
N CYS A 23 -3.81 -3.92 8.07
CA CYS A 23 -4.17 -3.06 9.20
C CYS A 23 -5.54 -3.45 9.76
N ASP A 24 -5.61 -3.81 11.04
CA ASP A 24 -6.87 -4.13 11.75
C ASP A 24 -7.78 -2.94 11.91
N ASP A 25 -7.18 -1.75 12.03
CA ASP A 25 -7.94 -0.53 12.16
C ASP A 25 -8.50 -0.11 10.80
N ARG A 26 -9.74 -0.53 10.54
CA ARG A 26 -10.53 -0.14 9.36
C ARG A 26 -10.85 1.36 9.31
N ASN A 27 -10.71 2.07 10.44
CA ASN A 27 -10.87 3.52 10.53
C ASN A 27 -9.53 4.27 10.43
N SER A 28 -8.41 3.54 10.42
CA SER A 28 -7.10 4.15 10.23
C SER A 28 -7.05 4.74 8.84
N SER A 29 -6.84 6.06 8.77
CA SER A 29 -6.56 6.78 7.52
C SER A 29 -5.28 6.31 6.82
N LYS A 30 -4.56 5.33 7.40
CA LYS A 30 -3.24 4.83 7.00
C LYS A 30 -3.33 3.39 6.48
N TRP A 31 -4.14 3.15 5.44
CA TRP A 31 -4.18 1.84 4.80
C TRP A 31 -2.81 1.42 4.24
N GLY A 32 -2.06 2.38 3.70
CA GLY A 32 -0.67 2.21 3.29
C GLY A 32 0.26 3.25 3.90
N GLU A 33 1.54 2.88 4.01
CA GLU A 33 2.62 3.74 4.51
C GLU A 33 3.86 3.60 3.62
N VAL A 34 4.69 4.64 3.58
CA VAL A 34 6.00 4.60 2.94
C VAL A 34 7.08 4.96 3.95
N PHE A 35 8.17 4.21 3.94
CA PHE A 35 9.39 4.50 4.70
C PHE A 35 10.45 5.06 3.76
N ASP A 36 11.02 6.21 4.15
CA ASP A 36 12.19 6.81 3.51
C ASP A 36 13.43 6.48 4.37
N PRO A 37 14.31 5.55 3.96
CA PRO A 37 15.50 5.19 4.73
C PRO A 37 16.52 6.32 4.84
N LYS A 38 16.52 7.30 3.93
CA LYS A 38 17.45 8.43 4.00
C LYS A 38 17.04 9.40 5.09
N LYS A 39 15.73 9.60 5.26
CA LYS A 39 15.16 10.50 6.28
C LYS A 39 14.82 9.80 7.59
N GLN A 40 14.77 8.46 7.58
CA GLN A 40 14.28 7.64 8.69
C GLN A 40 12.83 8.01 9.09
N THR A 41 12.02 8.41 8.12
CA THR A 41 10.63 8.85 8.34
C THR A 41 9.62 7.90 7.72
N TRP A 42 8.44 7.88 8.33
CA TRP A 42 7.26 7.18 7.83
C TRP A 42 6.20 8.20 7.44
N ASP A 43 5.69 8.08 6.21
CA ASP A 43 4.62 8.91 5.70
C ASP A 43 3.39 8.05 5.37
N ALA A 44 2.20 8.56 5.67
CA ALA A 44 0.95 7.90 5.32
C ALA A 44 0.65 8.08 3.83
N LEU A 45 0.17 7.03 3.18
CA LEU A 45 -0.28 7.08 1.80
C LEU A 45 -1.77 7.45 1.75
N PRO A 46 -2.24 8.07 0.66
CA PRO A 46 -3.66 8.33 0.49
C PRO A 46 -4.46 7.04 0.56
N MET A 47 -5.72 7.13 0.99
CA MET A 47 -6.62 5.98 0.99
C MET A 47 -6.89 5.53 -0.46
N PRO A 48 -6.85 4.22 -0.77
CA PRO A 48 -7.31 3.73 -2.06
C PRO A 48 -8.82 4.02 -2.26
N PRO A 49 -9.30 4.06 -3.52
CA PRO A 49 -10.70 4.30 -3.83
C PRO A 49 -11.63 3.34 -3.08
N PRO A 50 -12.81 3.82 -2.62
CA PRO A 50 -13.70 3.03 -1.78
C PRO A 50 -14.38 1.93 -2.59
N TYR A 51 -13.93 0.70 -2.43
CA TYR A 51 -14.82 -0.45 -2.48
C TYR A 51 -15.11 -0.84 -1.03
N TYR A 52 -16.40 -0.99 -0.71
CA TYR A 52 -16.98 -1.19 0.63
C TYR A 52 -16.45 -2.41 1.42
N SER A 53 -15.40 -3.05 0.95
CA SER A 53 -14.83 -4.28 1.49
C SER A 53 -13.45 -4.58 0.88
N LEU A 54 -12.56 -3.60 0.67
CA LEU A 54 -11.17 -3.96 0.44
C LEU A 54 -10.74 -4.79 1.67
N PRO A 55 -10.32 -6.06 1.48
CA PRO A 55 -9.85 -6.86 2.59
C PRO A 55 -8.76 -6.07 3.29
N THR A 56 -8.74 -6.14 4.62
CA THR A 56 -7.61 -5.62 5.39
C THR A 56 -6.32 -6.35 5.04
N MET A 57 -6.30 -7.34 4.15
CA MET A 57 -5.13 -8.14 3.77
C MET A 57 -4.78 -7.92 2.30
N CYS A 58 -3.50 -7.69 2.03
CA CYS A 58 -2.91 -7.86 0.72
C CYS A 58 -2.21 -9.22 0.68
N GLU A 59 -2.33 -9.95 -0.43
CA GLU A 59 -1.74 -11.27 -0.58
C GLU A 59 -0.39 -11.22 -1.30
N SER A 60 -0.25 -10.30 -2.25
CA SER A 60 0.98 -10.14 -3.02
C SER A 60 1.22 -8.70 -3.44
N ILE A 61 2.50 -8.42 -3.73
CA ILE A 61 2.97 -7.15 -4.26
C ILE A 61 3.89 -7.42 -5.46
N ALA A 62 3.71 -6.66 -6.52
CA ALA A 62 4.59 -6.66 -7.67
C ALA A 62 5.04 -5.23 -7.96
N ILE A 63 6.27 -5.08 -8.47
CA ILE A 63 6.81 -3.80 -8.90
C ILE A 63 6.88 -3.82 -10.43
N GLU A 64 6.16 -2.90 -11.07
CA GLU A 64 6.09 -2.80 -12.54
C GLU A 64 6.28 -1.34 -12.94
N ASP A 65 7.35 -1.03 -13.67
CA ASP A 65 7.66 0.33 -14.16
C ASP A 65 7.42 1.43 -13.11
N GLU A 66 8.03 1.27 -11.94
CA GLU A 66 7.91 2.18 -10.78
C GLU A 66 6.54 2.22 -10.10
N LYS A 67 5.60 1.35 -10.48
CA LYS A 67 4.31 1.17 -9.81
C LYS A 67 4.41 0.06 -8.79
N VAL A 68 3.68 0.24 -7.69
CA VAL A 68 3.49 -0.80 -6.68
C VAL A 68 2.11 -1.41 -6.90
N VAL A 69 2.05 -2.61 -7.47
CA VAL A 69 0.81 -3.35 -7.69
C VAL A 69 0.58 -4.23 -6.49
N SER A 70 -0.62 -4.20 -5.92
CA SER A 70 -1.04 -5.09 -4.84
C SER A 70 -2.33 -5.79 -5.20
N MET A 71 -2.41 -7.07 -4.81
CA MET A 71 -3.60 -7.89 -4.97
C MET A 71 -4.11 -8.31 -3.60
N ASN A 72 -5.42 -8.33 -3.43
CA ASN A 72 -6.08 -8.80 -2.22
C ASN A 72 -6.76 -10.17 -2.45
N GLY A 73 -7.25 -10.81 -1.39
CA GLY A 73 -7.91 -12.12 -1.47
C GLY A 73 -9.27 -12.13 -2.19
N ALA A 74 -9.75 -10.98 -2.64
CA ALA A 74 -10.90 -10.86 -3.53
C ALA A 74 -10.46 -10.75 -5.02
N LEU A 75 -9.20 -11.07 -5.32
CA LEU A 75 -8.58 -10.95 -6.66
C LEU A 75 -8.66 -9.53 -7.25
N THR A 76 -8.82 -8.51 -6.40
CA THR A 76 -8.80 -7.12 -6.84
C THR A 76 -7.35 -6.64 -6.86
N CYS A 77 -6.89 -6.22 -8.03
CA CYS A 77 -5.59 -5.55 -8.20
C CYS A 77 -5.77 -4.04 -8.10
N ILE A 78 -4.97 -3.41 -7.25
CA ILE A 78 -4.78 -1.96 -7.24
C ILE A 78 -3.31 -1.64 -7.38
N SER A 79 -3.01 -0.64 -8.19
CA SER A 79 -1.65 -0.14 -8.40
C SER A 79 -1.52 1.25 -7.79
N TYR A 80 -0.41 1.48 -7.09
CA TYR A 80 -0.01 2.78 -6.60
C TYR A 80 1.10 3.33 -7.48
N ILE A 81 0.97 4.58 -7.91
CA ILE A 81 1.98 5.31 -8.67
C ILE A 81 2.65 6.31 -7.72
N PRO A 82 3.87 6.02 -7.22
CA PRO A 82 4.58 6.88 -6.28
C PRO A 82 4.81 8.30 -6.76
N SER A 83 5.19 8.46 -8.03
CA SER A 83 5.48 9.76 -8.64
C SER A 83 4.26 10.68 -8.68
N GLU A 84 3.05 10.11 -8.76
CA GLU A 84 1.78 10.84 -8.75
C GLU A 84 1.10 10.87 -7.39
N SER A 85 1.54 10.03 -6.45
CA SER A 85 0.84 9.73 -5.20
C SER A 85 -0.64 9.35 -5.40
N LYS A 86 -0.91 8.51 -6.41
CA LYS A 86 -2.27 8.12 -6.80
C LYS A 86 -2.43 6.61 -6.93
N TRP A 87 -3.66 6.16 -6.69
CA TRP A 87 -4.10 4.78 -6.91
C TRP A 87 -4.79 4.62 -8.27
N LYS A 88 -4.60 3.46 -8.89
CA LYS A 88 -5.33 2.98 -10.07
C LYS A 88 -5.87 1.58 -9.79
N ILE A 89 -6.99 1.24 -10.44
CA ILE A 89 -7.64 -0.06 -10.33
C ILE A 89 -7.32 -0.86 -11.60
N GLY A 90 -6.99 -2.14 -11.44
CA GLY A 90 -6.56 -3.01 -12.53
C GLY A 90 -5.05 -2.95 -12.82
N ASN A 91 -4.62 -3.83 -13.72
CA ASN A 91 -3.30 -3.79 -14.37
C ASN A 91 -3.37 -2.93 -15.63
#